data_AF-A0A098LLV6-F1
#
_entry.id   AF-A0A098LLV6-F1
#
_cell.length_a   1.000
_cell.length_b   1.000
_cell.length_c   1.000
_cell.angle_alpha   90.00
_cell.angle_beta   90.00
_cell.angle_gamma   90.00
#
_symmetry.space_group_name_H-M   'P 1'
#
loop_
_entity.id
_entity.type
_entity.pdbx_description
1 polymer ?
#
loop_
_entity_poly.entity_id
_entity_poly.type
_entity_poly.pdbx_seq_one_letter_code
_entity_poly.pdbx_strand_id
1 'polypeptide(L)'
;MNKMEKVVQRRGLLSNLKGVVKSLVFSGLVFLGLQNANAQVTFSLGPKGGATFSHLSKDKSNQNSRNGFVAGGFANIGLARVIAIQPEVLYNQMGTKGEFGGTNTKLKNNYIQVPVLLKLRLPLGAVYPNIFAGPSWGFRNKASYTVTNNETGESIEYGTTAVKKHDFGGVVGAGIDINAGPVFFTVDGRYGFGFDEVNNDIYRLNAKNRQWAVSAGVGFLLGQNKKY
;
A
#
# COMPACT_ATOMS: atom_id res chain seq x y z
N MET A 1 -18.73 27.01 -47.18
CA MET A 1 -17.76 26.85 -46.07
C MET A 1 -16.86 28.07 -46.04
N ASN A 2 -16.97 28.88 -44.99
CA ASN A 2 -16.41 30.24 -44.94
C ASN A 2 -14.94 30.25 -44.46
N LYS A 3 -14.18 31.31 -44.76
CA LYS A 3 -12.72 31.40 -44.48
C LYS A 3 -12.41 31.19 -42.98
N MET A 4 -13.33 31.59 -42.11
CA MET A 4 -13.27 31.40 -40.66
C MET A 4 -13.40 29.92 -40.23
N GLU A 5 -14.27 29.13 -40.87
CA GLU A 5 -14.45 27.71 -40.54
C GLU A 5 -13.19 26.89 -40.86
N LYS A 6 -12.52 27.19 -41.97
CA LYS A 6 -11.25 26.55 -42.34
C LYS A 6 -10.13 26.83 -41.33
N VAL A 7 -10.13 28.01 -40.68
CA VAL A 7 -9.13 28.39 -39.67
C VAL A 7 -9.39 27.66 -38.34
N VAL A 8 -10.65 27.56 -37.93
CA VAL A 8 -11.05 26.82 -36.70
C VAL A 8 -10.75 25.33 -36.84
N GLN A 9 -11.08 24.73 -37.99
CA GLN A 9 -10.82 23.31 -38.26
C GLN A 9 -9.31 23.00 -38.28
N ARG A 10 -8.49 23.87 -38.89
CA ARG A 10 -7.02 23.75 -38.86
C ARG A 10 -6.44 23.89 -37.44
N ARG A 11 -6.97 24.80 -36.62
CA ARG A 11 -6.52 24.96 -35.22
C ARG A 11 -6.83 23.73 -34.36
N GLY A 12 -8.02 23.13 -34.51
CA GLY A 12 -8.39 21.89 -33.81
C GLY A 12 -7.57 20.67 -34.24
N LEU A 13 -7.21 20.58 -35.52
CA LEU A 13 -6.33 19.51 -36.02
C LEU A 13 -4.91 19.63 -35.44
N LEU A 14 -4.39 20.86 -35.35
CA LEU A 14 -3.05 21.14 -34.80
C LEU A 14 -2.97 20.90 -33.28
N SER A 15 -4.04 21.12 -32.52
CA SER A 15 -4.06 20.81 -31.08
C SER A 15 -4.05 19.30 -30.82
N ASN A 16 -4.81 18.53 -31.59
CA ASN A 16 -4.84 17.06 -31.46
C ASN A 16 -3.50 16.45 -31.88
N LEU A 17 -2.88 16.97 -32.95
CA LEU A 17 -1.57 16.53 -33.40
C LEU A 17 -0.49 16.76 -32.33
N LYS A 18 -0.50 17.92 -31.65
CA LYS A 18 0.42 18.20 -30.53
C LYS A 18 0.22 17.24 -29.34
N GLY A 19 -1.03 16.83 -29.07
CA GLY A 19 -1.34 15.83 -28.04
C GLY A 19 -0.81 14.45 -28.38
N VAL A 20 -1.02 14.00 -29.62
CA VAL A 20 -0.52 12.70 -30.12
C VAL A 20 1.00 12.69 -30.17
N VAL A 21 1.65 13.77 -30.62
CA VAL A 21 3.11 13.89 -30.63
C VAL A 21 3.68 13.86 -29.21
N LYS A 22 3.05 14.54 -28.23
CA LYS A 22 3.47 14.44 -26.82
C LYS A 22 3.32 13.01 -26.27
N SER A 23 2.24 12.31 -26.61
CA SER A 23 2.02 10.92 -26.22
C SER A 23 3.06 9.97 -26.85
N LEU A 24 3.39 10.16 -28.13
CA LEU A 24 4.42 9.40 -28.84
C LEU A 24 5.83 9.68 -28.31
N VAL A 25 6.14 10.93 -27.97
CA VAL A 25 7.43 11.29 -27.36
C VAL A 25 7.55 10.70 -25.95
N PHE A 26 6.48 10.73 -25.15
CA PHE A 26 6.45 10.10 -23.83
C PHE A 26 6.61 8.58 -23.91
N SER A 27 5.90 7.93 -24.84
CA SER A 27 6.02 6.49 -25.11
C SER A 27 7.42 6.12 -25.63
N GLY A 28 7.99 6.94 -26.54
CA GLY A 28 9.34 6.77 -27.07
C GLY A 28 10.43 6.92 -26.01
N LEU A 29 10.28 7.86 -25.06
CA LEU A 29 11.19 8.01 -23.93
C LEU A 29 11.13 6.81 -22.97
N VAL A 30 9.95 6.25 -22.75
CA VAL A 30 9.78 4.99 -22.00
C VAL A 30 10.46 3.82 -22.72
N PHE A 31 10.35 3.74 -24.04
CA PHE A 31 10.96 2.67 -24.86
C PHE A 31 12.48 2.79 -25.02
N LEU A 32 13.03 4.00 -25.13
CA LEU A 32 14.48 4.22 -25.22
C LEU A 32 15.21 3.95 -23.90
N GLY A 33 14.52 4.07 -22.76
CA GLY A 33 15.04 3.68 -21.45
C GLY A 33 15.18 2.15 -21.24
N LEU A 34 14.55 1.33 -22.10
CA LEU A 34 14.57 -0.13 -21.98
C LEU A 34 15.76 -0.81 -22.68
N GLN A 35 16.55 -0.08 -23.48
CA GLN A 35 17.52 -0.70 -24.39
C GLN A 35 18.87 -1.07 -23.74
N ASN A 36 19.07 -0.73 -22.45
CA ASN A 36 20.29 -1.05 -21.69
C ASN A 36 20.01 -1.98 -20.49
N ALA A 37 19.17 -2.98 -20.66
CA ALA A 37 18.85 -3.95 -19.61
C ALA A 37 19.90 -5.07 -19.54
N ASN A 38 21.09 -4.78 -19.01
CA ASN A 38 21.82 -5.81 -18.26
C ASN A 38 20.99 -6.10 -17.00
N ALA A 39 20.09 -7.08 -17.10
CA ALA A 39 19.20 -7.50 -16.03
C ALA A 39 20.00 -8.30 -15.00
N GLN A 40 20.70 -7.60 -14.11
CA GLN A 40 21.21 -8.24 -12.91
C GLN A 40 20.04 -8.38 -11.94
N VAL A 41 19.60 -9.63 -11.74
CA VAL A 41 18.58 -9.94 -10.75
C VAL A 41 19.17 -9.62 -9.38
N THR A 42 18.53 -8.73 -8.63
CA THR A 42 18.93 -8.40 -7.26
C THR A 42 17.98 -9.03 -6.28
N PHE A 43 18.52 -9.56 -5.19
CA PHE A 43 17.74 -10.08 -4.09
C PHE A 43 18.09 -9.32 -2.82
N SER A 44 17.09 -8.83 -2.09
CA SER A 44 17.28 -8.19 -0.79
C SER A 44 16.24 -8.69 0.20
N LEU A 45 16.63 -8.89 1.45
CA LEU A 45 15.75 -9.40 2.51
C LEU A 45 15.96 -8.54 3.75
N GLY A 46 14.88 -8.23 4.47
CA GLY A 46 15.03 -7.69 5.81
C GLY A 46 13.73 -7.28 6.49
N PRO A 47 13.85 -6.69 7.70
CA PRO A 47 12.71 -6.26 8.49
C PRO A 47 12.04 -4.99 7.94
N LYS A 48 10.75 -4.85 8.25
CA LYS A 48 9.91 -3.71 7.91
C LYS A 48 9.01 -3.35 9.06
N GLY A 49 8.80 -2.05 9.28
CA GLY A 49 7.94 -1.53 10.34
C GLY A 49 7.30 -0.21 9.97
N GLY A 50 6.19 0.14 10.61
CA GLY A 50 5.44 1.34 10.27
C GLY A 50 4.23 1.62 11.14
N ALA A 51 3.56 2.71 10.82
CA ALA A 51 2.32 3.14 11.46
C ALA A 51 1.14 2.92 10.54
N THR A 52 -0.02 2.68 11.14
CA THR A 52 -1.26 2.41 10.41
C THR A 52 -2.37 3.34 10.84
N PHE A 53 -3.21 3.73 9.89
CA PHE A 53 -4.28 4.69 10.08
C PHE A 53 -5.57 4.11 9.49
N SER A 54 -6.51 3.77 10.36
CA SER A 54 -7.81 3.21 9.96
C SER A 54 -8.88 4.28 10.09
N HIS A 55 -9.69 4.47 9.04
CA HIS A 55 -10.89 5.32 9.03
C HIS A 55 -12.13 4.43 8.93
N LEU A 56 -13.06 4.54 9.89
CA LEU A 56 -14.44 4.11 9.67
C LEU A 56 -15.22 5.31 9.16
N SER A 57 -15.58 5.28 7.88
CA SER A 57 -16.50 6.28 7.34
C SER A 57 -17.93 5.89 7.74
N LYS A 58 -18.52 6.63 8.68
CA LYS A 58 -19.98 6.68 8.83
C LYS A 58 -20.37 8.11 9.22
N ASP A 59 -21.37 8.62 8.51
CA ASP A 59 -21.93 9.95 8.63
C ASP A 59 -22.13 10.43 10.08
N LYS A 60 -21.72 11.68 10.33
CA LYS A 60 -22.20 12.59 11.39
C LYS A 60 -21.82 12.34 12.86
N SER A 61 -20.69 11.71 13.17
CA SER A 61 -20.07 11.96 14.48
C SER A 61 -18.54 11.87 14.42
N ASN A 62 -17.86 12.70 15.20
CA ASN A 62 -16.41 12.75 15.38
C ASN A 62 -15.87 11.37 15.80
N GLN A 63 -15.60 10.46 14.86
CA GLN A 63 -14.91 9.21 15.13
C GLN A 63 -13.42 9.36 14.82
N ASN A 64 -12.62 9.45 15.89
CA ASN A 64 -11.18 9.59 15.84
C ASN A 64 -10.51 8.40 15.13
N SER A 65 -9.70 8.69 14.11
CA SER A 65 -8.84 7.71 13.45
C SER A 65 -7.97 7.00 14.50
N ARG A 66 -7.94 5.67 14.48
CA ARG A 66 -7.06 4.92 15.38
C ARG A 66 -5.72 4.68 14.70
N ASN A 67 -4.66 5.13 15.37
CA ASN A 67 -3.29 4.79 15.05
C ASN A 67 -3.01 3.35 15.50
N GLY A 68 -2.53 2.52 14.59
CA GLY A 68 -1.98 1.19 14.85
C GLY A 68 -0.55 1.11 14.34
N PHE A 69 -0.02 -0.11 14.22
CA PHE A 69 1.30 -0.35 13.67
C PHE A 69 1.33 -1.55 12.75
N VAL A 70 2.35 -1.60 11.92
CA VAL A 70 2.69 -2.73 11.06
C VAL A 70 4.14 -3.11 11.31
N ALA A 71 4.45 -4.40 11.38
CA ALA A 71 5.80 -4.90 11.59
C ALA A 71 5.95 -6.29 10.95
N GLY A 72 7.11 -6.60 10.39
CA GLY A 72 7.35 -7.90 9.77
C GLY A 72 8.61 -7.93 8.91
N GLY A 73 8.58 -8.72 7.84
CA GLY A 73 9.69 -8.88 6.91
C GLY A 73 9.25 -8.75 5.46
N PHE A 74 10.20 -8.42 4.59
CA PHE A 74 10.03 -8.41 3.15
C PHE A 74 11.20 -9.07 2.46
N ALA A 75 10.94 -9.62 1.27
CA ALA A 75 11.97 -9.93 0.30
C ALA A 75 11.71 -9.10 -0.96
N ASN A 76 12.75 -8.47 -1.49
CA ASN A 76 12.70 -7.63 -2.67
C ASN A 76 13.53 -8.30 -3.78
N ILE A 77 12.88 -8.61 -4.89
CA ILE A 77 13.46 -9.30 -6.03
C ILE A 77 13.42 -8.32 -7.21
N GLY A 78 14.53 -7.66 -7.49
CA GLY A 78 14.68 -6.81 -8.66
C GLY A 78 14.84 -7.65 -9.91
N LEU A 79 13.81 -7.72 -10.76
CA LEU A 79 13.85 -8.45 -12.04
C LEU A 79 14.56 -7.62 -13.13
N ALA A 80 14.43 -6.30 -13.05
CA ALA A 80 15.11 -5.34 -13.89
C ALA A 80 15.38 -4.06 -13.09
N ARG A 81 16.11 -3.10 -13.68
CA ARG A 81 16.30 -1.77 -13.06
C ARG A 81 14.99 -1.05 -12.75
N VAL A 82 13.96 -1.30 -13.57
CA VAL A 82 12.65 -0.66 -13.51
C VAL A 82 11.55 -1.53 -12.89
N ILE A 83 11.77 -2.83 -12.69
CA ILE A 83 10.73 -3.77 -12.24
C ILE A 83 11.23 -4.62 -11.07
N ALA A 84 10.40 -4.77 -10.04
CA ALA A 84 10.66 -5.65 -8.91
C ALA A 84 9.40 -6.36 -8.43
N ILE A 85 9.58 -7.51 -7.80
CA ILE A 85 8.53 -8.18 -7.03
C ILE A 85 8.95 -8.17 -5.56
N GLN A 86 8.01 -7.83 -4.67
CA GLN A 86 8.25 -7.76 -3.24
C GLN A 86 7.16 -8.50 -2.46
N PRO A 87 7.34 -9.80 -2.18
CA PRO A 87 6.55 -10.48 -1.15
C PRO A 87 6.90 -9.95 0.25
N GLU A 88 5.89 -9.85 1.11
CA GLU A 88 6.05 -9.44 2.50
C GLU A 88 5.26 -10.38 3.42
N VAL A 89 5.66 -10.46 4.68
CA VAL A 89 4.88 -11.07 5.76
C VAL A 89 4.82 -10.05 6.89
N LEU A 90 3.62 -9.51 7.14
CA LEU A 90 3.41 -8.36 8.00
C LEU A 90 2.39 -8.68 9.09
N TYR A 91 2.79 -8.51 10.34
CA TYR A 91 1.85 -8.34 11.44
C TYR A 91 1.27 -6.92 11.38
N ASN A 92 -0.04 -6.82 11.25
CA ASN A 92 -0.76 -5.57 11.11
C ASN A 92 -1.80 -5.43 12.22
N GLN A 93 -1.64 -4.40 13.05
CA GLN A 93 -2.59 -4.06 14.08
C GLN A 93 -3.56 -2.99 13.55
N MET A 94 -4.82 -3.40 13.41
CA MET A 94 -5.94 -2.57 12.99
C MET A 94 -6.89 -2.35 14.17
N GLY A 95 -7.72 -1.31 14.12
CA GLY A 95 -8.75 -1.14 15.12
C GLY A 95 -9.52 0.16 14.97
N THR A 96 -10.60 0.25 15.72
CA THR A 96 -11.47 1.42 15.80
C THR A 96 -11.58 1.85 17.26
N LYS A 97 -11.73 3.14 17.52
CA LYS A 97 -12.18 3.66 18.80
C LYS A 97 -13.52 4.37 18.59
N GLY A 98 -14.47 4.15 19.50
CA GLY A 98 -15.73 4.86 19.54
C GLY A 98 -16.03 5.26 20.98
N GLU A 99 -16.72 6.38 21.17
CA GLU A 99 -17.17 6.84 22.48
C GLU A 99 -18.69 6.91 22.45
N PHE A 100 -19.35 6.31 23.45
CA PHE A 100 -20.80 6.37 23.61
C PHE A 100 -21.12 6.52 25.09
N GLY A 101 -21.83 7.60 25.46
CA GLY A 101 -22.39 7.81 26.80
C GLY A 101 -21.40 7.64 27.96
N GLY A 102 -20.23 8.28 27.90
CA GLY A 102 -19.22 8.20 28.98
C GLY A 102 -18.42 6.89 29.02
N THR A 103 -18.56 6.03 28.02
CA THR A 103 -17.81 4.77 27.91
C THR A 103 -16.97 4.75 26.63
N ASN A 104 -15.68 4.49 26.77
CA ASN A 104 -14.73 4.31 25.69
C ASN A 104 -14.74 2.88 25.17
N THR A 105 -15.04 2.70 23.90
CA THR A 105 -15.06 1.41 23.22
C THR A 105 -13.88 1.28 22.26
N LYS A 106 -13.11 0.20 22.38
CA LYS A 106 -11.90 -0.07 21.58
C LYS A 106 -12.03 -1.43 20.91
N LEU A 107 -12.20 -1.46 19.59
CA LEU A 107 -12.02 -2.69 18.81
C LEU A 107 -10.55 -2.81 18.39
N LYS A 108 -9.91 -3.93 18.71
CA LYS A 108 -8.54 -4.26 18.31
C LYS A 108 -8.57 -5.52 17.46
N ASN A 109 -7.94 -5.47 16.29
CA ASN A 109 -7.91 -6.59 15.37
C ASN A 109 -6.51 -6.75 14.78
N ASN A 110 -5.90 -7.90 15.03
CA ASN A 110 -4.54 -8.19 14.64
C ASN A 110 -4.57 -9.22 13.50
N TYR A 111 -3.93 -8.88 12.39
CA TYR A 111 -3.79 -9.75 11.22
C TYR A 111 -2.34 -10.06 10.95
N ILE A 112 -2.10 -11.24 10.40
CA ILE A 112 -0.91 -11.54 9.62
C ILE A 112 -1.31 -11.35 8.16
N GLN A 113 -0.69 -10.41 7.47
CA GLN A 113 -0.92 -10.14 6.06
C GLN A 113 0.29 -10.56 5.23
N VAL A 114 0.01 -11.16 4.07
CA VAL A 114 1.01 -11.63 3.12
C VAL A 114 0.74 -10.96 1.77
N PRO A 115 1.17 -9.71 1.57
CA PRO A 115 1.07 -9.05 0.26
C PRO A 115 2.19 -9.50 -0.68
N VAL A 116 1.89 -9.53 -1.98
CA VAL A 116 2.87 -9.77 -3.04
C VAL A 116 2.82 -8.58 -4.00
N LEU A 117 3.79 -7.68 -3.90
CA LEU A 117 3.76 -6.40 -4.60
C LEU A 117 4.57 -6.44 -5.90
N LEU A 118 4.00 -5.96 -7.00
CA LEU A 118 4.74 -5.57 -8.18
C LEU A 118 5.13 -4.09 -8.06
N LYS A 119 6.42 -3.78 -8.14
CA LYS A 119 6.98 -2.43 -8.08
C LYS A 119 7.46 -1.98 -9.46
N LEU A 120 7.03 -0.80 -9.86
CA LEU A 120 7.58 -0.05 -11.01
C LEU A 120 8.46 1.08 -10.47
N ARG A 121 9.74 1.05 -10.83
CA ARG A 121 10.79 1.93 -10.32
C ARG A 121 11.24 2.93 -11.37
N LEU A 122 11.55 4.14 -10.93
CA LEU A 122 12.26 5.15 -11.69
C LEU A 122 13.72 5.17 -11.23
N PRO A 123 14.68 4.65 -12.02
CA PRO A 123 16.08 4.54 -11.60
C PRO A 123 16.78 5.90 -11.65
N LEU A 124 16.86 6.60 -10.51
CA LEU A 124 17.54 7.88 -10.35
C LEU A 124 18.84 7.68 -9.54
N GLY A 125 19.78 6.93 -10.12
CA GLY A 125 21.05 6.59 -9.49
C GLY A 125 20.88 5.59 -8.35
N ALA A 126 21.17 6.00 -7.11
CA ALA A 126 21.00 5.18 -5.91
C ALA A 126 19.54 5.19 -5.39
N VAL A 127 18.72 6.15 -5.83
CA VAL A 127 17.34 6.34 -5.36
C VAL A 127 16.37 5.90 -6.45
N TYR A 128 15.35 5.14 -6.05
CA TYR A 128 14.37 4.52 -6.94
C TYR A 128 12.96 4.84 -6.42
N PRO A 129 12.42 6.04 -6.73
CA PRO A 129 11.01 6.31 -6.55
C PRO A 129 10.19 5.24 -7.27
N ASN A 130 9.12 4.76 -6.64
CA ASN A 130 8.34 3.67 -7.16
C ASN A 130 6.84 3.80 -6.85
N ILE A 131 6.06 3.19 -7.73
CA ILE A 131 4.65 2.87 -7.49
C ILE A 131 4.50 1.36 -7.45
N PHE A 132 3.51 0.88 -6.71
CA PHE A 132 3.30 -0.55 -6.58
C PHE A 132 1.84 -0.92 -6.41
N ALA A 133 1.54 -2.15 -6.80
CA ALA A 133 0.26 -2.79 -6.60
C ALA A 133 0.43 -4.29 -6.41
N GLY A 134 -0.48 -4.95 -5.70
CA GLY A 134 -0.42 -6.39 -5.54
C GLY A 134 -1.58 -6.98 -4.75
N PRO A 135 -1.85 -8.29 -4.91
CA PRO A 135 -2.78 -9.01 -4.04
C PRO A 135 -2.23 -9.09 -2.61
N SER A 136 -3.14 -9.25 -1.65
CA SER A 136 -2.83 -9.46 -0.24
C SER A 136 -3.74 -10.51 0.37
N TRP A 137 -3.13 -11.40 1.16
CA TRP A 137 -3.85 -12.40 1.94
C TRP A 137 -3.71 -12.10 3.43
N GLY A 138 -4.83 -11.92 4.12
CA GLY A 138 -4.90 -11.67 5.55
C GLY A 138 -5.39 -12.89 6.32
N PHE A 139 -4.72 -13.21 7.41
CA PHE A 139 -5.11 -14.20 8.41
C PHE A 139 -5.31 -13.51 9.75
N ARG A 140 -6.52 -13.60 10.29
CA ARG A 140 -6.82 -13.00 11.59
C ARG A 140 -6.17 -13.82 12.70
N ASN A 141 -5.26 -13.19 13.46
CA ASN A 141 -4.59 -13.82 14.59
C ASN A 141 -5.40 -13.64 15.89
N LYS A 142 -5.78 -12.39 16.21
CA LYS A 142 -6.56 -12.07 17.41
C LYS A 142 -7.52 -10.91 17.13
N ALA A 143 -8.77 -11.04 17.55
CA ALA A 143 -9.70 -9.92 17.66
C ALA A 143 -10.18 -9.79 19.10
N SER A 144 -10.15 -8.56 19.61
CA SER A 144 -10.70 -8.24 20.91
C SER A 144 -11.43 -6.92 20.91
N TYR A 145 -12.39 -6.83 21.81
CA TYR A 145 -13.22 -5.67 22.05
C TYR A 145 -13.04 -5.26 23.51
N THR A 146 -12.50 -4.07 23.75
CA THR A 146 -12.28 -3.53 25.08
C THR A 146 -13.30 -2.44 25.35
N VAL A 147 -13.98 -2.54 26.50
CA VAL A 147 -14.84 -1.48 27.03
C VAL A 147 -14.09 -0.86 28.21
N THR A 148 -13.92 0.46 28.18
CA THR A 148 -13.30 1.25 29.24
C THR A 148 -14.33 2.22 29.79
N ASN A 149 -14.60 2.16 31.09
CA ASN A 149 -15.43 3.17 31.76
C ASN A 149 -14.58 4.45 31.97
N ASN A 150 -15.07 5.61 31.53
CA ASN A 150 -14.29 6.85 31.61
C ASN A 150 -14.25 7.44 33.03
N GLU A 151 -15.19 7.08 33.90
CA GLU A 151 -15.27 7.59 35.27
C GLU A 151 -14.35 6.82 36.23
N THR A 152 -14.22 5.51 36.06
CA THR A 152 -13.42 4.63 36.93
C THR A 152 -12.07 4.24 36.34
N GLY A 153 -11.90 4.36 35.01
CA GLY A 153 -10.71 3.91 34.28
C GLY A 153 -10.62 2.38 34.09
N GLU A 154 -11.55 1.61 34.66
CA GLU A 154 -11.57 0.16 34.54
C GLU A 154 -11.83 -0.27 33.09
N SER A 155 -11.09 -1.29 32.64
CA SER A 155 -11.16 -1.80 31.27
C SER A 155 -11.35 -3.30 31.25
N ILE A 156 -12.36 -3.78 30.52
CA ILE A 156 -12.63 -5.21 30.33
C ILE A 156 -12.42 -5.56 28.86
N GLU A 157 -11.55 -6.54 28.57
CA GLU A 157 -11.29 -7.05 27.21
C GLU A 157 -12.06 -8.35 26.97
N TYR A 158 -12.92 -8.35 25.96
CA TYR A 158 -13.62 -9.53 25.48
C TYR A 158 -12.96 -10.03 24.18
N GLY A 159 -12.61 -11.31 24.12
CA GLY A 159 -12.24 -11.96 22.85
C GLY A 159 -13.48 -12.11 21.96
N THR A 160 -13.36 -11.82 20.67
CA THR A 160 -14.49 -11.96 19.74
C THR A 160 -14.14 -12.77 18.50
N THR A 161 -15.05 -13.66 18.09
CA THR A 161 -14.95 -14.42 16.84
C THR A 161 -15.62 -13.71 15.67
N ALA A 162 -16.35 -12.61 15.91
CA ALA A 162 -17.19 -11.89 14.96
C ALA A 162 -16.44 -11.18 13.82
N VAL A 163 -15.18 -11.52 13.56
CA VAL A 163 -14.45 -11.04 12.39
C VAL A 163 -13.94 -12.24 11.60
N LYS A 164 -14.02 -12.17 10.27
CA LYS A 164 -13.59 -13.27 9.40
C LYS A 164 -12.15 -13.69 9.67
N LYS A 165 -11.91 -15.00 9.61
CA LYS A 165 -10.60 -15.63 9.82
C LYS A 165 -9.62 -15.34 8.66
N HIS A 166 -10.17 -15.12 7.46
CA HIS A 166 -9.43 -14.81 6.24
C HIS A 166 -9.97 -13.54 5.59
N ASP A 167 -9.08 -12.75 5.00
CA ASP A 167 -9.39 -11.52 4.27
C ASP A 167 -8.56 -11.51 2.99
N PHE A 168 -9.21 -11.53 1.82
CA PHE A 168 -8.53 -11.39 0.54
C PHE A 168 -8.70 -9.96 0.03
N GLY A 169 -7.59 -9.35 -0.41
CA GLY A 169 -7.59 -7.94 -0.77
C GLY A 169 -6.49 -7.56 -1.74
N GLY A 170 -6.39 -6.25 -1.96
CA GLY A 170 -5.36 -5.60 -2.76
C GLY A 170 -4.64 -4.53 -1.94
N VAL A 171 -3.41 -4.24 -2.36
CA VAL A 171 -2.59 -3.14 -1.88
C VAL A 171 -2.15 -2.32 -3.07
N VAL A 172 -2.24 -1.01 -2.96
CA VAL A 172 -1.63 -0.05 -3.89
C VAL A 172 -0.87 1.01 -3.11
N GLY A 173 0.16 1.59 -3.70
CA GLY A 173 0.92 2.63 -3.02
C GLY A 173 2.08 3.18 -3.83
N ALA A 174 2.85 4.02 -3.15
CA ALA A 174 4.06 4.61 -3.69
C ALA A 174 5.13 4.67 -2.60
N GLY A 175 6.39 4.67 -3.02
CA GLY A 175 7.51 4.66 -2.11
C GLY A 175 8.81 5.07 -2.79
N ILE A 176 9.87 4.95 -2.01
CA ILE A 176 11.24 5.23 -2.41
C ILE A 176 12.08 4.04 -1.95
N ASP A 177 12.78 3.42 -2.89
CA ASP A 177 13.78 2.40 -2.61
C ASP A 177 15.18 3.05 -2.76
N ILE A 178 16.11 2.75 -1.85
CA ILE A 178 17.47 3.32 -1.88
C ILE A 178 18.48 2.18 -1.80
N ASN A 179 19.34 2.09 -2.82
CA ASN A 179 20.44 1.13 -2.87
C ASN A 179 21.73 1.81 -2.39
N ALA A 180 22.21 1.42 -1.21
CA ALA A 180 23.44 1.92 -0.59
C ALA A 180 24.48 0.79 -0.49
N GLY A 181 24.97 0.32 -1.63
CA GLY A 181 25.94 -0.78 -1.70
C GLY A 181 25.31 -2.11 -1.27
N PRO A 182 25.72 -2.74 -0.15
CA PRO A 182 25.13 -3.98 0.35
C PRO A 182 23.80 -3.77 1.08
N VAL A 183 23.44 -2.53 1.41
CA VAL A 183 22.23 -2.20 2.17
C VAL A 183 21.16 -1.62 1.23
N PHE A 184 19.93 -2.07 1.43
CA PHE A 184 18.73 -1.62 0.74
C PHE A 184 17.79 -0.97 1.75
N PHE A 185 17.31 0.23 1.48
CA PHE A 185 16.25 0.86 2.26
C PHE A 185 14.99 0.99 1.42
N THR A 186 13.83 0.89 2.06
CA THR A 186 12.54 1.15 1.43
C THR A 186 11.68 1.95 2.37
N VAL A 187 11.02 2.98 1.86
CA VAL A 187 10.01 3.75 2.58
C VAL A 187 8.79 3.83 1.67
N ASP A 188 7.60 3.53 2.19
CA ASP A 188 6.39 3.59 1.40
C ASP A 188 5.17 4.07 2.18
N GLY A 189 4.26 4.70 1.44
CA GLY A 189 2.88 4.93 1.82
C GLY A 189 1.97 4.02 1.00
N ARG A 190 1.04 3.35 1.65
CA ARG A 190 0.19 2.33 1.01
C ARG A 190 -1.25 2.41 1.48
N TYR A 191 -2.14 1.99 0.61
CA TYR A 191 -3.56 1.79 0.87
C TYR A 191 -3.93 0.33 0.61
N GLY A 192 -4.44 -0.34 1.64
CA GLY A 192 -4.96 -1.70 1.57
C GLY A 192 -6.48 -1.70 1.56
N PHE A 193 -7.07 -2.58 0.76
CA PHE A 193 -8.52 -2.77 0.67
C PHE A 193 -8.88 -4.25 0.52
N GLY A 194 -9.86 -4.73 1.28
CA GLY A 194 -10.43 -6.06 1.13
C GLY A 194 -11.44 -6.13 -0.02
N PHE A 195 -11.41 -7.23 -0.78
CA PHE A 195 -12.40 -7.54 -1.81
C PHE A 195 -13.66 -8.17 -1.20
N ASP A 196 -13.49 -8.93 -0.13
CA ASP A 196 -14.57 -9.62 0.56
C ASP A 196 -15.39 -8.67 1.44
N GLU A 197 -16.70 -8.85 1.44
CA GLU A 197 -17.57 -8.25 2.44
C GLU A 197 -17.34 -8.96 3.78
N VAL A 198 -17.18 -8.19 4.86
CA VAL A 198 -17.16 -8.74 6.22
C VAL A 198 -18.61 -9.11 6.59
N ASN A 199 -19.10 -10.21 6.03
CA ASN A 199 -20.43 -10.71 6.34
C ASN A 199 -20.41 -11.26 7.78
N ASN A 200 -21.17 -10.60 8.66
CA ASN A 200 -21.59 -11.14 9.94
C ASN A 200 -23.09 -11.40 9.81
N ASP A 201 -23.50 -12.66 9.93
CA ASP A 201 -24.89 -13.11 9.78
C ASP A 201 -25.88 -12.51 10.80
N ILE A 202 -25.42 -11.61 11.69
CA ILE A 202 -26.20 -11.04 12.79
C ILE A 202 -26.55 -9.55 12.56
N TYR A 203 -25.80 -8.77 11.75
CA TYR A 203 -25.96 -7.31 11.72
C TYR A 203 -25.95 -6.58 10.36
N ARG A 204 -25.85 -7.26 9.20
CA ARG A 204 -25.89 -6.61 7.86
C ARG A 204 -25.03 -5.33 7.74
N LEU A 205 -23.84 -5.33 8.33
CA LEU A 205 -22.90 -4.23 8.21
C LEU A 205 -21.93 -4.52 7.06
N ASN A 206 -22.16 -3.88 5.91
CA ASN A 206 -21.25 -3.90 4.75
C ASN A 206 -19.97 -3.12 5.07
N ALA A 207 -19.13 -3.64 5.95
CA ALA A 207 -17.84 -3.07 6.27
C ALA A 207 -16.77 -3.76 5.41
N LYS A 208 -16.16 -3.02 4.48
CA LYS A 208 -14.95 -3.46 3.77
C LYS A 208 -13.72 -3.02 4.56
N ASN A 209 -12.76 -3.91 4.72
CA ASN A 209 -11.52 -3.58 5.43
C ASN A 209 -10.71 -2.61 4.58
N ARG A 210 -10.40 -1.42 5.12
CA ARG A 210 -9.67 -0.35 4.43
C ARG A 210 -8.68 0.29 5.37
N GLN A 211 -7.46 0.50 4.90
CA GLN A 211 -6.40 0.98 5.76
C GLN A 211 -5.33 1.74 5.00
N TRP A 212 -4.90 2.86 5.58
CA TRP A 212 -3.66 3.53 5.19
C TRP A 212 -2.52 3.08 6.08
N ALA A 213 -1.32 2.97 5.52
CA ALA A 213 -0.12 2.71 6.29
C ALA A 213 1.07 3.47 5.69
N VAL A 214 2.00 3.85 6.56
CA VAL A 214 3.32 4.34 6.18
C VAL A 214 4.34 3.43 6.84
N SER A 215 5.31 2.95 6.08
CA SER A 215 6.30 1.99 6.57
C SER A 215 7.70 2.25 6.02
N ALA A 216 8.70 1.79 6.77
CA ALA A 216 10.10 1.79 6.39
C ALA A 216 10.69 0.40 6.61
N GLY A 217 11.67 0.02 5.81
CA GLY A 217 12.37 -1.25 5.91
C GLY A 217 13.84 -1.11 5.54
N VAL A 218 14.65 -2.00 6.11
CA VAL A 218 16.06 -2.16 5.79
C VAL A 218 16.27 -3.60 5.36
N GLY A 219 17.01 -3.81 4.29
CA GLY A 219 17.33 -5.13 3.78
C GLY A 219 18.78 -5.22 3.34
N PHE A 220 19.25 -6.46 3.21
CA PHE A 220 20.63 -6.75 2.79
C PHE A 220 20.61 -7.42 1.43
N LEU A 221 21.42 -6.91 0.50
CA LEU A 221 21.57 -7.48 -0.83
C LEU A 221 22.32 -8.81 -0.74
N LEU A 222 21.71 -9.87 -1.28
CA LEU A 222 22.30 -11.19 -1.39
C LEU A 222 22.70 -11.46 -2.85
N GLY A 223 23.90 -12.02 -3.05
CA GLY A 223 24.32 -12.52 -4.37
C GLY A 223 24.95 -11.49 -5.32
N GLN A 224 25.49 -10.36 -4.84
CA GLN A 224 26.35 -9.54 -5.70
C GLN A 224 27.67 -10.27 -5.97
N ASN A 225 27.81 -10.88 -7.15
CA ASN A 225 29.13 -11.17 -7.70
C ASN A 225 29.85 -9.84 -7.90
N LYS A 226 30.86 -9.59 -7.06
CA LYS A 226 31.88 -8.57 -7.30
C LYS A 226 32.49 -8.87 -8.68
N LYS A 227 32.21 -8.03 -9.67
CA LYS A 227 33.11 -7.97 -10.84
C LYS A 227 34.36 -7.25 -10.34
N TYR A 228 35.41 -8.03 -10.11
CA TYR A 228 36.78 -7.58 -9.97
C TYR A 228 37.23 -6.92 -11.27
#